data_AF-C9MV49-F1
#
_entry.id   AF-C9MV49-F1
#
_cell.length_a   1.000
_cell.length_b   1.000
_cell.length_c   1.000
_cell.angle_alpha   90.00
_cell.angle_beta   90.00
_cell.angle_gamma   90.00
#
_symmetry.space_group_name_H-M   'P 1'
#
loop_
_entity.id
_entity.type
_entity.pdbx_description
1 polymer ?
#
loop_
_entity_poly.entity_id
_entity_poly.type
_entity_poly.pdbx_seq_one_letter_code
_entity_poly.pdbx_strand_id
1 'polypeptide(L)'
;MSNIYEYRSCLKNKDISSFVILGIVAEMILSETILKDNYISEFSKNVFEIELKELVTESRIATATKLLEKISSSNEQEIQKYRKKMLNYIEEKFYNKESDNKKQPNNNLSKWIRKR
;
A
#
# COMPACT_ATOMS: atom_id res chain seq x y z
N MET A 1 10.80 5.56 -6.76
CA MET A 1 10.76 5.63 -5.28
C MET A 1 9.85 6.74 -4.75
N SER A 2 9.76 7.92 -5.39
CA SER A 2 8.89 9.05 -4.92
C SER A 2 7.44 8.62 -4.62
N ASN A 3 6.81 7.90 -5.55
CA ASN A 3 5.37 7.65 -5.48
C ASN A 3 4.95 6.77 -4.28
N ILE A 4 5.81 5.86 -3.80
CA ILE A 4 5.48 4.98 -2.66
C ILE A 4 5.39 5.77 -1.34
N TYR A 5 6.17 6.85 -1.19
CA TYR A 5 6.08 7.75 -0.04
C TYR A 5 4.77 8.54 -0.04
N GLU A 6 4.35 9.01 -1.22
CA GLU A 6 3.09 9.70 -1.40
C GLU A 6 1.91 8.76 -1.13
N TYR A 7 1.92 7.53 -1.66
CA TYR A 7 0.87 6.54 -1.42
C TYR A 7 0.70 6.24 0.08
N ARG A 8 1.82 6.01 0.78
CA ARG A 8 1.80 5.80 2.22
C ARG A 8 1.19 6.99 2.96
N SER A 9 1.60 8.21 2.60
CA SER A 9 1.07 9.43 3.22
C SER A 9 -0.43 9.55 3.02
N CYS A 10 -0.92 9.35 1.78
CA CYS A 10 -2.34 9.33 1.46
C CYS A 10 -3.08 8.27 2.28
N LEU A 11 -2.59 7.04 2.32
CA LEU A 11 -3.24 5.92 3.01
C LEU A 11 -3.29 6.10 4.53
N LYS A 12 -2.45 6.95 5.14
CA LYS A 12 -2.58 7.28 6.57
C LYS A 12 -3.81 8.13 6.87
N ASN A 13 -4.27 8.92 5.91
CA ASN A 13 -5.51 9.68 6.04
C ASN A 13 -6.70 8.71 6.08
N LYS A 14 -7.52 8.80 7.13
CA LYS A 14 -8.72 7.96 7.28
C LYS A 14 -9.84 8.40 6.36
N ASP A 15 -9.90 9.70 6.03
CA ASP A 15 -10.92 10.32 5.19
C ASP A 15 -10.50 10.38 3.72
N ILE A 16 -9.57 9.52 3.31
CA ILE A 16 -9.14 9.39 1.92
C ILE A 16 -10.31 8.88 1.07
N SER A 17 -10.53 9.50 -0.08
CA SER A 17 -11.59 9.06 -0.99
C SER A 17 -11.24 7.74 -1.69
N SER A 18 -12.26 6.94 -1.98
CA SER A 18 -12.15 5.65 -2.68
C SER A 18 -11.47 5.76 -4.04
N PHE A 19 -11.65 6.86 -4.78
CA PHE A 19 -10.96 7.07 -6.06
C PHE A 19 -9.44 7.15 -5.92
N VAL A 20 -8.95 7.69 -4.79
CA VAL A 20 -7.50 7.74 -4.52
C VAL A 20 -6.98 6.34 -4.25
N ILE A 21 -7.73 5.54 -3.48
CA ILE A 21 -7.38 4.13 -3.25
C ILE A 21 -7.35 3.35 -4.56
N LEU A 22 -8.37 3.53 -5.43
CA LEU A 22 -8.40 2.93 -6.77
C LEU A 22 -7.16 3.32 -7.59
N GLY A 23 -6.82 4.61 -7.63
CA GLY A 23 -5.65 5.10 -8.37
C GLY A 23 -4.34 4.50 -7.85
N ILE A 24 -4.16 4.44 -6.53
CA ILE A 24 -2.98 3.82 -5.92
C ILE A 24 -2.89 2.34 -6.29
N VAL A 25 -4.01 1.59 -6.20
CA VAL A 25 -4.05 0.16 -6.51
C VAL A 25 -3.74 -0.09 -7.99
N ALA A 26 -4.35 0.69 -8.89
CA ALA A 26 -4.10 0.61 -10.33
C ALA A 26 -2.62 0.83 -10.64
N GLU A 27 -2.05 1.92 -10.14
CA GLU A 27 -0.65 2.26 -10.38
C GLU A 27 0.31 1.24 -9.77
N MET A 28 0.03 0.72 -8.57
CA MET A 28 0.85 -0.33 -7.96
C MET A 28 0.85 -1.61 -8.80
N ILE A 29 -0.31 -2.06 -9.28
CA ILE A 29 -0.43 -3.31 -10.06
C ILE A 29 0.06 -3.12 -11.49
N LEU A 30 -0.14 -1.98 -12.12
CA LEU A 30 0.26 -1.77 -13.52
C LEU A 30 1.73 -1.39 -13.65
N SER A 31 2.33 -0.78 -12.62
CA SER A 31 3.74 -0.42 -12.63
C SER A 31 4.64 -1.63 -12.35
N GLU A 32 5.34 -2.11 -13.38
CA GLU A 32 6.38 -3.14 -13.27
C GLU A 32 7.54 -2.75 -12.35
N THR A 33 7.72 -1.45 -12.12
CA THR A 33 8.78 -0.91 -11.25
C THR A 33 8.43 -1.01 -9.77
N ILE A 34 7.14 -1.05 -9.41
CA ILE A 34 6.67 -1.04 -8.02
C ILE A 34 6.40 -2.46 -7.55
N LEU A 35 5.55 -3.20 -8.26
CA LEU A 35 5.26 -4.61 -8.00
C LEU A 35 5.81 -5.44 -9.16
N LYS A 36 6.72 -6.38 -8.86
CA LYS A 36 7.07 -7.43 -9.83
C LYS A 36 5.97 -8.50 -9.85
N ASP A 37 5.84 -9.23 -10.96
CA ASP A 37 4.75 -10.20 -11.16
C ASP A 37 4.63 -11.23 -10.04
N ASN A 38 5.76 -11.70 -9.53
CA ASN A 38 5.82 -12.64 -8.42
C ASN A 38 5.22 -12.12 -7.10
N TYR A 39 5.09 -10.80 -6.93
CA TYR A 39 4.52 -10.17 -5.75
C TYR A 39 3.05 -9.78 -5.90
N ILE A 40 2.49 -9.82 -7.12
CA ILE A 40 1.06 -9.51 -7.34
C ILE A 40 0.17 -10.54 -6.63
N SER A 41 0.57 -11.83 -6.71
CA SER A 41 -0.02 -12.95 -5.96
C SER A 41 -0.18 -12.65 -4.48
N GLU A 42 0.94 -12.26 -3.89
CA GLU A 42 1.03 -11.93 -2.48
C GLU A 42 0.23 -10.66 -2.14
N PHE A 43 0.32 -9.63 -2.97
CA PHE A 43 -0.36 -8.35 -2.77
C PHE A 43 -1.89 -8.51 -2.73
N SER A 44 -2.47 -9.19 -3.72
CA SER A 44 -3.91 -9.41 -3.78
C SER A 44 -4.42 -10.19 -2.57
N LYS A 45 -3.67 -11.22 -2.15
CA LYS A 45 -4.05 -12.02 -0.98
C LYS A 45 -3.96 -11.20 0.30
N ASN A 46 -2.87 -10.47 0.52
CA ASN A 46 -2.64 -9.74 1.76
C ASN A 46 -3.60 -8.54 1.91
N VAL A 47 -3.84 -7.81 0.81
CA VAL A 47 -4.66 -6.59 0.82
C VAL A 47 -6.14 -6.89 0.64
N PHE A 48 -6.49 -7.74 -0.33
CA PHE A 48 -7.88 -7.96 -0.74
C PHE A 48 -8.45 -9.33 -0.33
N GLU A 49 -7.65 -10.21 0.28
CA GLU A 49 -8.05 -11.58 0.65
C GLU A 49 -8.51 -12.42 -0.55
N ILE A 50 -7.98 -12.11 -1.74
CA ILE A 50 -8.29 -12.83 -2.98
C ILE A 50 -7.10 -13.72 -3.34
N GLU A 51 -7.33 -15.03 -3.37
CA GLU A 51 -6.33 -15.99 -3.83
C GLU A 51 -6.25 -16.00 -5.36
N LEU A 52 -5.13 -15.54 -5.92
CA LEU A 52 -4.89 -15.53 -7.36
C LEU A 52 -4.69 -16.95 -7.96
N LYS A 53 -4.97 -18.05 -7.23
CA LYS A 53 -5.04 -19.40 -7.84
C LYS A 53 -6.13 -19.48 -8.93
N GLU A 54 -7.15 -18.63 -8.85
CA GLU A 54 -8.17 -18.45 -9.89
C GLU A 54 -7.70 -17.54 -11.05
N LEU A 55 -6.51 -16.96 -10.95
CA LEU A 55 -6.02 -15.87 -11.80
C LEU A 55 -4.61 -16.13 -12.37
N VAL A 56 -4.05 -17.34 -12.18
CA VAL A 56 -2.68 -17.74 -12.55
C VAL A 56 -2.38 -17.57 -14.04
N THR A 57 -3.41 -17.50 -14.88
CA THR A 57 -3.35 -17.31 -16.33
C THR A 57 -3.65 -15.89 -16.80
N GLU A 58 -3.97 -14.97 -15.89
CA GLU A 58 -4.42 -13.62 -16.24
C GLU A 58 -3.29 -12.59 -16.27
N SER A 59 -3.37 -11.65 -17.22
CA SER A 59 -2.43 -10.54 -17.33
C SER A 59 -2.51 -9.59 -16.13
N ARG A 60 -1.46 -8.78 -15.93
CA ARG A 60 -1.47 -7.71 -14.89
C ARG A 60 -2.69 -6.81 -15.01
N ILE A 61 -3.12 -6.52 -16.24
CA ILE A 61 -4.31 -5.73 -16.54
C ILE A 61 -5.57 -6.42 -16.03
N ALA A 62 -5.76 -7.70 -16.33
CA ALA A 62 -6.92 -8.45 -15.87
C ALA A 62 -6.97 -8.53 -14.33
N THR A 63 -5.81 -8.74 -13.69
CA THR A 63 -5.70 -8.67 -12.23
C THR A 63 -6.10 -7.28 -11.70
N ALA A 64 -5.59 -6.21 -12.31
CA ALA A 64 -5.92 -4.84 -11.91
C ALA A 64 -7.42 -4.59 -12.04
N THR A 65 -8.03 -4.93 -13.18
CA THR A 65 -9.48 -4.75 -13.42
C THR A 65 -10.31 -5.42 -12.34
N LYS A 66 -10.04 -6.69 -12.02
CA LYS A 66 -10.77 -7.42 -10.97
C LYS A 66 -10.66 -6.78 -9.60
N LEU A 67 -9.46 -6.33 -9.24
CA LEU A 67 -9.24 -5.65 -7.95
C LEU A 67 -9.92 -4.27 -7.91
N LEU A 68 -9.94 -3.53 -9.02
CA LEU A 68 -10.63 -2.26 -9.12
C LEU A 68 -12.16 -2.41 -9.08
N GLU A 69 -12.72 -3.43 -9.74
CA GLU A 69 -14.14 -3.79 -9.67
C GLU A 69 -14.55 -4.17 -8.24
N LYS A 70 -13.72 -4.95 -7.55
CA LYS A 70 -13.90 -5.29 -6.14
C LYS A 70 -13.98 -4.03 -5.27
N ILE A 71 -13.04 -3.10 -5.42
CA ILE A 71 -13.04 -1.85 -4.63
C ILE A 71 -14.26 -0.99 -4.96
N SER A 72 -14.62 -0.90 -6.25
CA SER A 72 -15.73 -0.06 -6.71
C SER A 72 -17.10 -0.58 -6.26
N SER A 73 -17.23 -1.89 -6.06
CA SER A 73 -18.45 -2.55 -5.55
C SER A 73 -18.50 -2.66 -4.02
N SER A 74 -17.41 -2.30 -3.33
CA SER A 74 -17.31 -2.42 -1.88
C SER A 74 -17.96 -1.27 -1.12
N ASN A 75 -18.41 -1.57 0.11
CA ASN A 75 -18.92 -0.55 1.01
C ASN A 75 -17.78 0.21 1.73
N GLU A 76 -18.11 1.30 2.41
CA GLU A 76 -17.13 2.15 3.11
C GLU A 76 -16.30 1.36 4.15
N GLN A 77 -16.91 0.41 4.86
CA GLN A 77 -16.18 -0.38 5.87
C GLN A 77 -15.13 -1.29 5.22
N GLU A 78 -15.45 -1.89 4.08
CA GLU A 78 -14.52 -2.69 3.29
C GLU A 78 -13.41 -1.85 2.69
N ILE A 79 -13.74 -0.68 2.15
CA ILE A 79 -12.75 0.28 1.62
C ILE A 79 -11.77 0.68 2.70
N GLN A 80 -12.24 0.96 3.92
CA GLN A 80 -11.39 1.28 5.06
C GLN A 80 -10.54 0.07 5.52
N LYS A 81 -11.06 -1.16 5.41
CA LYS A 81 -10.29 -2.39 5.64
C LYS A 81 -9.16 -2.51 4.62
N TYR A 82 -9.45 -2.35 3.33
CA TYR A 82 -8.45 -2.40 2.27
C TYR A 82 -7.40 -1.31 2.43
N ARG A 83 -7.80 -0.06 2.73
CA ARG A 83 -6.88 1.04 3.03
C ARG A 83 -5.86 0.67 4.10
N LYS A 84 -6.33 0.13 5.24
CA LYS A 84 -5.44 -0.27 6.35
C LYS A 84 -4.49 -1.37 5.94
N LYS A 85 -4.98 -2.39 5.23
CA LYS A 85 -4.14 -3.50 4.77
C LYS A 85 -3.11 -3.06 3.73
N MET A 86 -3.50 -2.17 2.83
CA MET A 86 -2.64 -1.56 1.83
C MET A 86 -1.51 -0.77 2.50
N LEU A 87 -1.84 0.03 3.52
CA LEU A 87 -0.86 0.77 4.30
C LEU A 87 0.14 -0.18 4.96
N ASN A 88 -0.34 -1.23 5.63
CA ASN A 88 0.51 -2.22 6.29
C ASN A 88 1.42 -2.93 5.27
N TYR A 89 0.87 -3.35 4.13
CA TYR A 89 1.64 -3.98 3.06
C TYR A 89 2.77 -3.07 2.58
N ILE A 90 2.47 -1.79 2.36
CA ILE A 90 3.48 -0.82 1.92
C ILE A 90 4.56 -0.64 2.98
N GLU A 91 4.18 -0.50 4.25
CA GLU A 91 5.13 -0.34 5.35
C GLU A 91 6.04 -1.57 5.49
N GLU A 92 5.49 -2.78 5.44
CA GLU A 92 6.26 -4.02 5.54
C GLU A 92 7.21 -4.22 4.36
N LYS A 93 6.74 -4.03 3.12
CA LYS A 93 7.53 -4.34 1.93
C LYS A 93 8.55 -3.27 1.57
N PHE A 94 8.24 -2.00 1.83
CA PHE A 94 9.06 -0.88 1.35
C PHE A 94 9.74 -0.09 2.47
N TYR A 95 9.38 -0.27 3.75
CA TYR A 95 9.93 0.52 4.87
C TYR A 95 10.55 -0.29 6.00
N ASN A 96 9.99 -1.45 6.38
CA ASN A 96 10.46 -2.20 7.55
C ASN A 96 11.88 -2.78 7.41
N LYS A 97 12.54 -2.67 6.25
CA LYS A 97 13.98 -2.93 6.13
C LYS A 97 14.87 -1.88 6.80
N GLU A 98 14.33 -0.73 7.25
CA GLU A 98 15.11 0.27 7.97
C GLU A 98 15.17 0.05 9.49
N SER A 99 14.26 -0.74 10.09
CA SER A 99 14.21 -0.91 11.55
C SER A 99 15.13 -1.98 12.12
N ASP A 100 15.56 -2.97 11.33
CA ASP A 100 16.51 -3.99 11.81
C ASP A 100 17.95 -3.47 11.90
N ASN A 101 18.25 -2.27 11.38
CA ASN A 101 19.60 -1.68 11.39
C ASN A 101 19.72 -0.30 12.04
N LYS A 102 18.70 0.21 12.74
CA LYS A 102 18.82 1.47 13.50
C LYS A 102 18.23 1.34 14.91
N LYS A 103 19.04 0.85 15.84
CA LYS A 103 19.03 1.36 17.21
C LYS A 103 19.11 2.90 17.09
N GLN A 104 18.04 3.61 17.44
CA GLN A 104 18.00 5.07 17.44
C GLN A 104 19.22 5.64 18.20
N PRO A 105 20.04 6.53 17.59
CA PRO A 105 20.86 7.43 18.37
C PRO A 105 19.95 8.57 18.87
N ASN A 106 19.47 8.40 20.11
CA ASN A 106 19.00 9.44 21.03
C ASN A 106 18.87 10.87 20.43
N ASN A 107 17.76 11.15 19.75
CA ASN A 107 17.59 12.36 18.94
C ASN A 107 17.33 13.58 19.87
N ASN A 108 18.40 14.25 20.25
CA ASN A 108 18.50 15.50 21.03
C ASN A 108 17.83 16.76 20.40
N LEU A 109 16.75 16.62 19.64
CA LEU A 109 16.03 17.77 19.05
C LEU A 109 15.43 18.68 20.14
N SER A 110 15.06 18.12 21.30
CA SER A 110 14.57 18.85 22.46
C SER A 110 15.59 19.81 23.08
N LYS A 111 16.90 19.66 22.82
CA LYS A 111 17.93 20.59 23.34
C LYS A 111 18.07 21.88 22.54
N TRP A 112 17.61 21.90 21.29
CA TRP A 112 17.70 23.08 20.42
C TRP A 112 16.58 24.09 20.67
N ILE A 113 15.44 23.65 21.21
CA ILE A 113 14.34 24.53 21.61
C ILE A 113 14.62 25.02 23.04
N ARG A 114 15.68 25.80 23.22
CA ARG A 114 15.81 26.64 24.41
C ARG A 114 14.86 27.82 24.24
N LYS A 115 13.72 27.77 24.95
CA LYS A 115 12.86 28.94 25.16
C LYS A 115 13.72 30.08 25.72
N ARG A 116 13.71 31.22 25.03
CA ARG A 116 14.07 32.52 25.57
C ARG A 116 12.78 33.29 25.81
#